data_AF-A0A7L1RMN0-F1
#
_entry.id   AF-A0A7L1RMN0-F1
#
_cell.length_a   1.000
_cell.length_b   1.000
_cell.length_c   1.000
_cell.angle_alpha   90.00
_cell.angle_beta   90.00
_cell.angle_gamma   90.00
#
_symmetry.space_group_name_H-M   'P 1'
#
loop_
_entity.id
_entity.type
_entity.pdbx_description
1 polymer ?
#
loop_
_entity_poly.entity_id
_entity_poly.type
_entity_poly.pdbx_seq_one_letter_code
_entity_poly.pdbx_strand_id
1 'polypeptide(L)' 'MAMTDLLSAEDIKKAVGAFSAAESFNYKKFFEMVGLKKKSPEDVKKVFHILDKDQSGFIEEEELK' A
#
# COMPACT_ATOMS: atom_id res chain seq x y z
N MET A 1 11.71 -8.89 -0.13
CA MET A 1 10.59 -9.39 0.68
C MET A 1 9.32 -8.99 -0.03
N ALA A 2 8.38 -9.92 -0.21
CA ALA A 2 7.11 -9.61 -0.88
C ALA A 2 6.17 -8.90 0.10
N MET A 3 5.33 -7.99 -0.39
CA MET A 3 4.27 -7.35 0.40
C MET A 3 3.37 -8.36 1.12
N THR A 4 3.22 -9.55 0.57
CA THR A 4 2.42 -10.65 1.13
C THR A 4 3.00 -11.27 2.40
N ASP A 5 4.25 -10.95 2.74
CA ASP A 5 4.89 -11.38 4.00
C ASP A 5 4.50 -10.44 5.15
N LEU A 6 4.24 -9.17 4.83
CA LEU A 6 3.88 -8.12 5.78
C LEU A 6 2.37 -7.85 5.81
N LEU A 7 1.66 -8.10 4.71
CA LEU A 7 0.24 -7.82 4.54
C LEU A 7 -0.48 -9.07 4.05
N SER A 8 -1.71 -9.28 4.50
CA SER A 8 -2.54 -10.35 3.95
C SER A 8 -2.85 -10.06 2.48
N ALA A 9 -2.67 -11.06 1.61
CA ALA A 9 -3.03 -10.94 0.21
C ALA A 9 -4.52 -10.55 0.00
N GLU A 10 -5.38 -10.94 0.95
CA GLU A 10 -6.79 -10.59 0.95
C GLU A 10 -7.04 -9.09 1.21
N ASP A 11 -6.30 -8.51 2.15
CA ASP A 11 -6.41 -7.08 2.48
C ASP A 11 -5.81 -6.22 1.36
N ILE A 12 -4.71 -6.66 0.74
CA ILE A 12 -4.15 -6.02 -0.46
C ILE A 12 -5.18 -6.02 -1.58
N LYS A 13 -5.80 -7.17 -1.90
CA LYS A 13 -6.83 -7.25 -2.95
C LYS A 13 -8.02 -6.34 -2.66
N LYS A 14 -8.49 -6.30 -1.41
CA LYS A 14 -9.58 -5.40 -1.00
C LYS A 14 -9.19 -3.93 -1.16
N ALA A 15 -7.98 -3.57 -0.74
CA ALA A 15 -7.48 -2.22 -0.87
C ALA A 15 -7.32 -1.82 -2.34
N VAL A 16 -6.61 -2.61 -3.15
CA VAL A 16 -6.45 -2.38 -4.60
C VAL A 16 -7.81 -2.30 -5.30
N GLY A 17 -8.74 -3.19 -4.96
CA GLY A 17 -10.12 -3.16 -5.47
C GLY A 17 -10.88 -1.89 -5.10
N ALA A 18 -10.72 -1.41 -3.86
CA ALA A 18 -11.36 -0.19 -3.38
C ALA A 18 -10.75 1.09 -3.99
N PHE A 19 -9.52 1.04 -4.50
CA PHE A 19 -8.85 2.15 -5.18
C PHE A 19 -8.63 1.89 -6.67
N SER A 20 -9.38 0.96 -7.27
CA SER A 20 -9.30 0.66 -8.71
C SER A 20 -9.87 1.79 -9.60
N ALA A 21 -10.52 2.79 -9.00
CA ALA A 21 -11.01 3.96 -9.71
C ALA A 21 -9.88 4.97 -9.88
N ALA A 22 -9.67 5.41 -11.12
CA ALA A 22 -8.76 6.52 -11.46
C ALA A 22 -9.05 7.72 -10.55
N GLU A 23 -7.99 8.32 -10.00
CA GLU A 23 -8.01 9.46 -9.06
C GLU A 23 -8.53 9.17 -7.64
N SER A 24 -8.95 7.95 -7.31
CA SER A 24 -9.49 7.64 -5.98
C SER A 24 -8.47 7.06 -5.01
N PHE A 25 -7.21 6.86 -5.44
CA PHE A 25 -6.21 6.25 -4.58
C PHE A 25 -5.88 7.14 -3.38
N ASN A 26 -6.17 6.62 -2.18
CA ASN A 26 -5.88 7.31 -0.93
C ASN A 26 -4.99 6.44 -0.06
N TYR A 27 -3.70 6.78 -0.03
CA TYR A 27 -2.70 6.07 0.75
C TYR A 27 -3.08 5.95 2.24
N LYS A 28 -3.72 6.97 2.86
CA LYS A 28 -4.16 6.85 4.27
C LYS A 28 -5.19 5.74 4.44
N LYS A 29 -6.20 5.68 3.55
CA LYS A 29 -7.20 4.60 3.60
C LYS A 29 -6.63 3.26 3.17
N PHE A 30 -5.69 3.22 2.23
CA PHE A 30 -5.00 2.00 1.83
C PHE A 30 -4.28 1.40 3.04
N PHE A 31 -3.50 2.21 3.75
CA PHE A 31 -2.75 1.77 4.93
C PHE A 31 -3.68 1.34 6.07
N GLU A 32 -4.87 1.93 6.16
CA GLU A 32 -5.89 1.50 7.12
C GLU A 32 -6.55 0.18 6.70
N MET A 33 -6.86 0.00 5.41
CA MET A 33 -7.44 -1.23 4.86
C MET A 33 -6.48 -2.42 4.89
N VAL A 34 -5.21 -2.21 4.54
CA VAL A 34 -4.18 -3.25 4.59
C VAL A 34 -3.66 -3.52 6.02
N GLY A 35 -4.20 -2.82 7.03
CA GLY A 35 -3.83 -3.04 8.43
C GLY A 35 -2.44 -2.51 8.82
N LEU A 36 -1.78 -1.75 7.93
CA LEU A 36 -0.48 -1.12 8.20
C LEU A 36 -0.53 -0.16 9.39
N LYS A 37 -1.69 0.45 9.65
CA LYS A 37 -1.88 1.36 10.79
C LYS A 37 -1.65 0.68 12.17
N LYS A 38 -1.77 -0.65 12.24
CA LYS A 38 -1.51 -1.46 13.45
C LYS A 38 -0.14 -2.14 13.44
N LYS A 39 0.64 -1.99 12.37
CA LYS A 39 1.97 -2.57 12.21
C LYS A 39 3.03 -1.62 12.75
N SER A 40 4.23 -2.16 12.98
CA SER A 40 5.38 -1.35 13.39
C SER A 40 5.75 -0.33 12.30
N PRO A 41 6.25 0.86 12.68
CA PRO A 41 6.65 1.88 11.71
C PRO A 41 7.72 1.40 10.72
N GLU A 42 8.52 0.40 11.11
CA GLU A 42 9.48 -0.26 10.22
C GLU A 42 8.80 -1.06 9.10
N ASP A 43 7.73 -1.78 9.41
CA ASP A 43 6.95 -2.55 8.42
C ASP A 43 6.17 -1.63 7.50
N VAL A 44 5.62 -0.54 8.06
CA VAL A 44 4.98 0.54 7.30
C VAL A 44 5.95 1.14 6.29
N LYS A 45 7.18 1.46 6.72
CA LYS A 45 8.24 1.94 5.84
C LYS A 45 8.57 0.93 4.76
N LYS A 46 8.76 -0.35 5.11
CA LYS A 46 9.07 -1.40 4.13
C LYS A 46 7.98 -1.52 3.06
N VAL A 47 6.71 -1.55 3.45
CA VAL A 47 5.62 -1.64 2.46
C VAL A 47 5.54 -0.38 1.61
N PHE A 48 5.70 0.80 2.22
CA PHE A 48 5.76 2.06 1.49
C PHE A 48 6.86 2.00 0.43
N HIS A 49 8.06 1.56 0.80
CA HIS A 49 9.22 1.39 -0.09
C HIS A 49 9.06 0.33 -1.18
N ILE A 50 8.11 -0.60 -1.03
CA ILE A 50 7.81 -1.60 -2.07
C ILE A 50 6.75 -1.06 -3.04
N LEU A 51 5.85 -0.18 -2.58
CA LEU A 51 4.87 0.53 -3.42
C LEU A 51 5.52 1.65 -4.21
N ASP A 52 6.32 2.46 -3.53
CA ASP A 52 7.13 3.56 -4.05
C ASP A 52 8.37 2.97 -4.75
N LYS A 53 8.20 2.65 -6.04
CA LYS A 53 9.24 2.08 -6.91
C LYS A 53 10.32 3.12 -7.19
N ASP A 54 9.96 4.40 -7.26
CA ASP A 54 10.89 5.48 -7.57
C ASP A 54 11.60 6.03 -6.32
N GLN A 55 11.15 5.63 -5.13
CA GLN A 55 11.62 6.11 -3.84
C GLN A 55 11.42 7.63 -3.66
N SER A 56 10.40 8.21 -4.29
CA SER A 56 10.06 9.64 -4.17
C SER A 56 9.61 10.01 -2.76
N GLY A 57 9.16 9.03 -1.97
CA GLY A 57 8.43 9.28 -0.73
C GLY A 57 6.93 9.51 -0.96
N PHE A 58 6.43 9.26 -2.15
CA PHE A 58 5.02 9.29 -2.53
C PHE A 58 4.65 7.98 -3.25
N ILE A 59 3.36 7.64 -3.28
CA ILE A 59 2.87 6.50 -4.07
C ILE A 59 2.02 7.11 -5.16
N GLU A 60 2.52 7.09 -6.39
CA GLU A 60 1.84 7.65 -7.55
C GLU A 60 0.90 6.62 -8.20
N GLU A 61 -0.13 7.10 -8.90
CA GLU A 61 -1.11 6.21 -9.56
C GLU A 61 -0.44 5.29 -10.60
N GLU A 62 0.64 5.76 -11.23
CA GLU A 62 1.44 4.96 -12.17
C GLU A 62 2.21 3.82 -11.50
N GLU A 63 2.53 3.94 -10.21
CA GLU A 63 3.22 2.90 -9.44
C GLU A 63 2.27 1.79 -8.96
N LEU A 64 0.98 2.12 -8.88
CA LEU A 64 -0.13 1.22 -8.55
C LEU A 64 -0.72 0.49 -9.75
N LYS A 65 -0.29 0.81 -10.97
CA LYS A 65 -0.66 0.07 -12.19
C LYS A 65 0.09 -1.25 -12.33
#